data_AF-A0A290MRE5-F1
#
_entry.id   AF-A0A290MRE5-F1
#
_cell.length_a   1.000
_cell.length_b   1.000
_cell.length_c   1.000
_cell.angle_alpha   90.00
_cell.angle_beta   90.00
_cell.angle_gamma   90.00
#
_symmetry.space_group_name_H-M   'P 1'
#
loop_
_entity.id
_entity.type
_entity.pdbx_description
1 polymer ?
#
loop_
_entity_poly.entity_id
_entity_poly.type
_entity_poly.pdbx_seq_one_letter_code
_entity_poly.pdbx_strand_id
1 'polypeptide(L)'
;MTRLLTLVALVTALACSAAQADPKIRVLYLDQSVGWLHAPVARPKNSNGPTLSEVALAEIGGQSGAFSVESTQDARQITPEKLKTIDVLIFYTTGELPISAANWQAIQRWVESGQGGFVGLHSATDTHWAYSGPGQTYTAFINGKFAGHPWTQGAPLTIQSLGGPNPVNKAWPHRFAYAEEIYQYSDYDPAKVRVLQAIDFTETPLKRPWFVPVTWTRQIGKGRLFQTNLGHTPSTWDDPRYRAQLLDAIRWTAHRLPGSATPNPEEQALWALRSLMAYSGVPKADVEARVAKLAKTDKAWLLDAAARTAALRPLWPAKPEDDKSAFDAAYQAVLSDVLARSAR
;
A
#
# COMPACT_ATOMS: atom_id res chain seq x y z
N MET A 1 -6.75 83.59 15.84
CA MET A 1 -7.62 82.46 15.41
C MET A 1 -6.73 81.28 15.11
N THR A 2 -6.49 80.40 16.07
CA THR A 2 -5.55 79.28 15.92
C THR A 2 -6.29 78.01 16.34
N ARG A 3 -6.70 77.22 15.35
CA ARG A 3 -7.47 75.98 15.54
C ARG A 3 -6.51 74.87 15.99
N LEU A 4 -6.77 74.29 17.15
CA LEU A 4 -6.09 73.09 17.66
C LEU A 4 -6.81 71.86 17.07
N LEU A 5 -6.13 71.10 16.21
CA LEU A 5 -6.60 69.83 15.67
C LEU A 5 -6.11 68.71 16.61
N THR A 6 -7.04 68.09 17.33
CA THR A 6 -6.78 66.91 18.16
C THR A 6 -6.74 65.67 17.26
N LEU A 7 -5.57 65.07 17.09
CA LEU A 7 -5.38 63.82 16.35
C LEU A 7 -5.70 62.64 17.28
N VAL A 8 -6.79 61.92 17.01
CA VAL A 8 -7.11 60.66 17.70
C VAL A 8 -6.38 59.52 16.97
N ALA A 9 -5.34 58.98 17.60
CA ALA A 9 -4.67 57.78 17.12
C ALA A 9 -5.48 56.54 17.52
N LEU A 10 -6.10 55.88 16.54
CA LEU A 10 -6.74 54.58 16.73
C LEU A 10 -5.63 53.50 16.77
N VAL A 11 -5.36 52.92 17.94
CA VAL A 11 -4.50 51.74 18.06
C VAL A 11 -5.35 50.50 17.79
N THR A 12 -5.23 49.94 16.59
CA THR A 12 -5.79 48.62 16.26
C THR A 12 -4.89 47.54 16.85
N ALA A 13 -5.34 46.92 17.94
CA ALA A 13 -4.70 45.73 18.49
C ALA A 13 -4.90 44.55 17.53
N LEU A 14 -3.86 44.22 16.76
CA LEU A 14 -3.77 42.96 16.02
C LEU A 14 -3.58 41.83 17.03
N ALA A 15 -4.68 41.18 17.43
CA ALA A 15 -4.63 39.92 18.13
C ALA A 15 -4.01 38.86 17.20
N CYS A 16 -2.73 38.56 17.38
CA CYS A 16 -2.12 37.36 16.84
C CYS A 16 -2.74 36.16 17.56
N SER A 17 -3.79 35.58 16.98
CA SER A 17 -4.20 34.24 17.36
C SER A 17 -3.06 33.29 17.02
N ALA A 18 -2.32 32.82 18.03
CA ALA A 18 -1.40 31.71 17.85
C ALA A 18 -2.22 30.53 17.29
N ALA A 19 -1.91 30.11 16.07
CA ALA A 19 -2.55 28.95 15.47
C ALA A 19 -2.27 27.75 16.39
N GLN A 20 -3.30 27.24 17.05
CA GLN A 20 -3.18 26.07 17.89
C GLN A 20 -2.78 24.90 16.99
N ALA A 21 -1.63 24.29 17.27
CA ALA A 21 -1.17 23.13 16.51
C ALA A 21 -2.23 22.03 16.57
N ASP A 22 -2.50 21.41 15.43
CA ASP A 22 -3.41 20.27 15.36
C ASP A 22 -3.00 19.22 16.41
N PRO A 23 -3.96 18.58 17.11
CA PRO A 23 -3.63 17.51 18.03
C PRO A 23 -2.89 16.39 17.29
N LYS A 24 -1.91 15.78 17.97
CA LYS A 24 -1.17 14.64 17.43
C LYS A 24 -2.11 13.52 17.04
N ILE A 25 -1.86 12.91 15.89
CA ILE A 25 -2.54 11.67 15.49
C ILE A 25 -2.15 10.58 16.49
N ARG A 26 -3.14 9.87 17.02
CA ARG A 26 -2.94 8.78 17.97
C ARG A 26 -2.87 7.46 17.19
N VAL A 27 -1.72 6.82 17.19
CA VAL A 27 -1.45 5.60 16.44
C VAL A 27 -1.41 4.40 17.38
N LEU A 28 -2.13 3.32 17.05
CA LEU A 28 -1.84 1.98 17.57
C LEU A 28 -1.13 1.18 16.49
N TYR A 29 0.08 0.71 16.80
CA TYR A 29 0.87 -0.15 15.94
C TYR A 29 0.82 -1.59 16.46
N LEU A 30 0.24 -2.49 15.66
CA LEU A 30 0.25 -3.93 15.91
C LEU A 30 1.32 -4.56 15.02
N ASP A 31 2.34 -5.16 15.66
CA ASP A 31 3.45 -5.86 14.98
C ASP A 31 3.55 -7.34 15.38
N GLN A 32 2.38 -7.97 15.57
CA GLN A 32 2.26 -9.37 15.95
C GLN A 32 2.42 -10.34 14.75
N SER A 33 3.34 -11.29 14.90
CA SER A 33 3.47 -12.45 13.99
C SER A 33 2.88 -13.71 14.63
N VAL A 34 1.98 -14.39 13.91
CA VAL A 34 1.55 -15.76 14.19
C VAL A 34 2.11 -16.64 13.07
N GLY A 35 3.17 -17.40 13.37
CA GLY A 35 3.93 -18.15 12.36
C GLY A 35 5.26 -17.46 12.05
N TRP A 36 5.47 -17.04 10.79
CA TRP A 36 6.74 -16.45 10.39
C TRP A 36 6.96 -15.08 11.05
N LEU A 37 8.15 -14.88 11.62
CA LEU A 37 8.56 -13.66 12.31
C LEU A 37 9.58 -12.90 11.44
N HIS A 38 9.19 -11.71 10.98
CA HIS A 38 10.09 -10.84 10.21
C HIS A 38 11.07 -10.10 11.14
N ALA A 39 12.29 -9.85 10.64
CA ALA A 39 13.33 -9.20 11.42
C ALA A 39 12.95 -7.80 11.97
N PRO A 40 12.23 -6.92 11.22
CA PRO A 40 11.87 -5.60 11.74
C PRO A 40 10.95 -5.62 12.97
N VAL A 41 10.13 -6.67 13.11
CA VAL A 41 9.15 -6.84 14.20
C VAL A 41 9.62 -7.86 15.25
N ALA A 42 10.86 -8.34 15.14
CA ALA A 42 11.44 -9.23 16.13
C ALA A 42 11.91 -8.42 17.35
N ARG A 43 11.47 -8.82 18.54
CA ARG A 43 12.01 -8.28 19.80
C ARG A 43 13.50 -8.58 19.91
N PRO A 44 14.31 -7.69 20.51
CA PRO A 44 15.70 -7.99 20.79
C PRO A 44 15.83 -9.26 21.65
N LYS A 45 16.85 -10.08 21.39
CA LYS A 45 17.07 -11.32 22.15
C LYS A 45 17.14 -11.02 23.65
N ASN A 46 16.43 -11.81 24.45
CA ASN A 46 16.37 -11.71 25.91
C ASN A 46 15.89 -10.35 26.44
N SER A 47 15.04 -9.65 25.68
CA SER A 47 14.50 -8.35 26.06
C SER A 47 13.05 -8.20 25.61
N ASN A 48 12.24 -7.50 26.40
CA ASN A 48 10.92 -7.01 25.99
C ASN A 48 11.00 -5.57 25.45
N GLY A 49 12.20 -5.12 25.07
CA GLY A 49 12.43 -3.81 24.46
C GLY A 49 11.77 -3.66 23.09
N PRO A 50 11.76 -2.43 22.55
CA PRO A 50 11.08 -2.16 21.30
C PRO A 50 11.72 -2.89 20.11
N THR A 51 10.90 -3.26 19.13
CA THR A 51 11.35 -3.80 17.84
C THR A 51 11.96 -2.68 16.98
N LEU A 52 12.64 -3.05 15.90
CA LEU A 52 13.26 -2.07 15.00
C LEU A 52 12.21 -1.15 14.36
N SER A 53 11.07 -1.70 13.94
CA SER A 53 9.98 -0.94 13.36
C SER A 53 9.26 -0.05 14.39
N GLU A 54 9.11 -0.51 15.64
CA GLU A 54 8.56 0.29 16.73
C GLU A 54 9.41 1.52 17.03
N VAL A 55 10.75 1.35 17.10
CA VAL A 55 11.68 2.46 17.27
C VAL A 55 11.55 3.45 16.13
N ALA A 56 11.57 2.96 14.88
CA ALA A 56 11.48 3.82 13.70
C ALA A 56 10.17 4.62 13.66
N LEU A 57 9.01 4.01 13.96
CA LEU A 57 7.74 4.73 14.03
C LEU A 57 7.73 5.79 15.14
N ALA A 58 8.28 5.47 16.32
CA ALA A 58 8.39 6.43 17.42
C ALA A 58 9.28 7.61 17.04
N GLU A 59 10.40 7.38 16.37
CA GLU A 59 11.29 8.43 15.87
C GLU A 59 10.63 9.30 14.81
N ILE A 60 9.94 8.71 13.82
CA ILE A 60 9.22 9.47 12.78
C ILE A 60 8.18 10.38 13.43
N GLY A 61 7.39 9.85 14.37
CA GLY A 61 6.37 10.61 15.10
C GLY A 61 6.98 11.71 15.98
N GLY A 62 8.05 11.40 16.70
CA GLY A 62 8.77 12.33 17.57
C GLY A 62 9.43 13.47 16.82
N GLN A 63 10.14 13.18 15.72
CA GLN A 63 10.85 14.16 14.91
C GLN A 63 9.89 15.07 14.12
N SER A 64 8.81 14.50 13.57
CA SER A 64 7.82 15.28 12.82
C SER A 64 6.84 16.04 13.70
N GLY A 65 6.65 15.59 14.94
CA GLY A 65 5.60 16.07 15.84
C GLY A 65 4.18 15.69 15.41
N ALA A 66 3.99 14.93 14.32
CA ALA A 66 2.69 14.69 13.70
C ALA A 66 1.83 13.66 14.43
N PHE A 67 2.46 12.68 15.10
CA PHE A 67 1.77 11.58 15.74
C PHE A 67 2.49 11.07 16.99
N SER A 68 1.75 10.38 17.85
CA SER A 68 2.27 9.54 18.92
C SER A 68 1.87 8.10 18.64
N VAL A 69 2.76 7.14 18.93
CA VAL A 69 2.53 5.72 18.68
C VAL A 69 2.56 4.94 19.98
N GLU A 70 1.52 4.13 20.18
CA GLU A 70 1.50 3.01 21.12
C GLU A 70 1.69 1.73 20.30
N SER A 71 2.61 0.85 20.73
CA SER A 71 2.90 -0.39 20.00
C SER A 71 2.55 -1.61 20.83
N THR A 72 2.11 -2.69 20.18
CA THR A 72 1.71 -3.93 20.83
C THR A 72 1.92 -5.13 19.91
N GLN A 73 2.24 -6.28 20.49
CA GLN A 73 2.24 -7.59 19.81
C GLN A 73 1.05 -8.46 20.23
N ASP A 74 -0.01 -7.84 20.74
CA ASP A 74 -1.24 -8.52 21.15
C ASP A 74 -2.48 -7.90 20.49
N ALA A 75 -2.94 -8.54 19.41
CA ALA A 75 -4.12 -8.12 18.65
C ALA A 75 -5.42 -8.13 19.48
N ARG A 76 -5.47 -8.85 20.62
CA ARG A 76 -6.64 -8.87 21.50
C ARG A 76 -6.89 -7.52 22.18
N GLN A 77 -5.87 -6.64 22.21
CA GLN A 77 -6.00 -5.27 22.70
C GLN A 77 -6.82 -4.37 21.76
N ILE A 78 -7.05 -4.79 20.51
CA ILE A 78 -7.89 -4.05 19.57
C ILE A 78 -9.35 -4.34 19.88
N THR A 79 -9.92 -3.53 20.77
CA THR A 79 -11.32 -3.58 21.20
C THR A 79 -12.08 -2.33 20.73
N PRO A 80 -13.43 -2.34 20.72
CA PRO A 80 -14.22 -1.14 20.46
C PRO A 80 -13.83 0.06 21.35
N GLU A 81 -13.43 -0.19 22.60
CA GLU A 81 -12.98 0.83 23.53
C GLU A 81 -11.63 1.42 23.12
N LYS A 82 -10.68 0.57 22.72
CA LYS A 82 -9.37 1.01 22.22
C LYS A 82 -9.51 1.81 20.93
N LEU A 83 -10.42 1.45 20.03
CA LEU A 83 -10.65 2.20 18.78
C LEU A 83 -11.10 3.65 19.03
N LYS A 84 -11.74 3.96 20.17
CA LYS A 84 -12.10 5.34 20.53
C LYS A 84 -10.89 6.19 20.92
N THR A 85 -9.79 5.55 21.33
CA THR A 85 -8.59 6.23 21.83
C THR A 85 -7.54 6.47 20.75
N ILE A 86 -7.78 6.03 19.52
CA ILE A 86 -6.82 6.12 18.42
C ILE A 86 -7.47 6.71 17.17
N ASP A 87 -6.64 7.17 16.25
CA ASP A 87 -7.03 7.75 14.96
C ASP A 87 -6.52 6.88 13.79
N VAL A 88 -5.42 6.13 13.98
CA VAL A 88 -4.84 5.24 12.97
C VAL A 88 -4.44 3.90 13.60
N LEU A 89 -4.84 2.82 12.94
CA LEU A 89 -4.41 1.46 13.26
C LEU A 89 -3.39 1.01 12.20
N ILE A 90 -2.18 0.64 12.63
CA ILE A 90 -1.10 0.17 11.74
C ILE A 90 -0.88 -1.31 11.98
N PHE A 91 -0.88 -2.11 10.91
CA PHE A 91 -0.54 -3.53 10.95
C PHE A 91 0.80 -3.76 10.24
N TYR A 92 1.74 -4.38 10.96
CA TYR A 92 2.83 -5.17 10.37
C TYR A 92 2.72 -6.57 10.98
N THR A 93 1.77 -7.34 10.47
CA THR A 93 1.34 -8.60 11.08
C THR A 93 1.48 -9.76 10.12
N THR A 94 1.46 -10.99 10.65
CA THR A 94 1.51 -12.22 9.84
C THR A 94 0.62 -13.30 10.45
N GLY A 95 -0.02 -14.09 9.59
CA GLY A 95 -0.75 -15.30 9.94
C GLY A 95 -2.08 -15.07 10.66
N GLU A 96 -2.50 -16.07 11.43
CA GLU A 96 -3.82 -16.12 12.05
C GLU A 96 -3.92 -15.32 13.36
N LEU A 97 -4.23 -14.03 13.24
CA LEU A 97 -4.34 -13.16 14.41
C LEU A 97 -5.56 -13.52 15.28
N PRO A 98 -5.45 -13.42 16.62
CA PRO A 98 -6.54 -13.71 17.56
C PRO A 98 -7.56 -12.55 17.64
N ILE A 99 -8.06 -12.08 16.50
CA ILE A 99 -9.09 -11.03 16.41
C ILE A 99 -10.46 -11.70 16.35
N SER A 100 -11.32 -11.42 17.34
CA SER A 100 -12.68 -11.93 17.35
C SER A 100 -13.53 -11.34 16.21
N ALA A 101 -14.58 -12.04 15.80
CA ALA A 101 -15.53 -11.54 14.81
C ALA A 101 -16.14 -10.18 15.23
N ALA A 102 -16.42 -10.00 16.52
CA ALA A 102 -16.95 -8.73 17.06
C ALA A 102 -15.93 -7.59 16.95
N ASN A 103 -14.65 -7.85 17.26
CA ASN A 103 -13.59 -6.85 17.14
C ASN A 103 -13.33 -6.48 15.68
N TRP A 104 -13.33 -7.48 14.77
CA TRP A 104 -13.18 -7.19 13.34
C TRP A 104 -14.33 -6.35 12.78
N GLN A 105 -15.57 -6.63 13.17
CA GLN A 105 -16.70 -5.76 12.82
C GLN A 105 -16.55 -4.33 13.36
N ALA A 106 -16.01 -4.18 14.57
CA ALA A 106 -15.77 -2.85 15.15
C ALA A 106 -14.71 -2.08 14.35
N ILE A 107 -13.61 -2.75 13.96
CA ILE A 107 -12.55 -2.16 13.11
C ILE A 107 -13.15 -1.69 11.78
N GLN A 108 -13.91 -2.56 11.11
CA GLN A 108 -14.54 -2.22 9.83
C GLN A 108 -15.44 -0.98 9.94
N ARG A 109 -16.35 -0.95 10.92
CA ARG A 109 -17.25 0.21 11.13
C ARG A 109 -16.50 1.48 11.50
N TRP A 110 -15.45 1.37 12.31
CA TRP A 110 -14.62 2.50 12.72
C TRP A 110 -13.94 3.16 11.51
N VAL A 111 -13.39 2.36 10.59
CA VAL A 111 -12.84 2.85 9.33
C VAL A 111 -13.95 3.37 8.40
N GLU A 112 -15.01 2.60 8.16
CA GLU A 112 -16.12 2.97 7.26
C GLU A 112 -16.80 4.29 7.66
N SER A 113 -16.92 4.56 8.96
CA SER A 113 -17.50 5.81 9.48
C SER A 113 -16.58 7.02 9.35
N GLY A 114 -15.28 6.80 9.07
CA GLY A 114 -14.26 7.85 9.03
C GLY A 114 -13.75 8.28 10.40
N GLN A 115 -14.06 7.53 11.46
CA GLN A 115 -13.49 7.75 12.79
C GLN A 115 -12.01 7.36 12.85
N GLY A 116 -11.57 6.51 11.91
CA GLY A 116 -10.20 6.03 11.85
C GLY A 116 -9.67 5.70 10.47
N GLY A 117 -8.35 5.61 10.39
CA GLY A 117 -7.61 5.14 9.23
C GLY A 117 -6.87 3.83 9.48
N PHE A 118 -6.52 3.13 8.41
CA PHE A 118 -5.79 1.87 8.47
C PHE A 118 -4.51 1.94 7.62
N VAL A 119 -3.40 1.46 8.16
CA VAL A 119 -2.12 1.34 7.44
C VAL A 119 -1.67 -0.10 7.54
N GLY A 120 -1.42 -0.75 6.41
CA GLY A 120 -0.75 -2.04 6.39
C GLY A 120 0.65 -1.93 5.80
N LEU A 121 1.60 -2.60 6.44
CA LEU A 121 3.01 -2.58 6.11
C LEU A 121 3.48 -3.99 5.78
N HIS A 122 4.27 -4.11 4.72
CA HIS A 122 4.88 -5.34 4.21
C HIS A 122 3.96 -6.56 4.31
N SER A 123 4.12 -7.36 5.38
CA SER A 123 3.48 -8.65 5.59
C SER A 123 2.03 -8.57 6.03
N ALA A 124 1.46 -7.37 6.23
CA ALA A 124 0.05 -7.22 6.57
C ALA A 124 -0.87 -7.99 5.59
N THR A 125 -0.49 -8.12 4.32
CA THR A 125 -1.22 -8.93 3.31
C THR A 125 -1.09 -10.45 3.46
N ASP A 126 -0.21 -10.92 4.34
CA ASP A 126 -0.06 -12.31 4.81
C ASP A 126 -0.76 -12.54 6.16
N THR A 127 -1.60 -11.61 6.58
CA THR A 127 -2.49 -11.75 7.73
C THR A 127 -3.85 -12.30 7.29
N HIS A 128 -4.42 -13.20 8.06
CA HIS A 128 -5.78 -13.72 7.83
C HIS A 128 -6.38 -14.25 9.13
N TRP A 129 -7.67 -14.58 9.13
CA TRP A 129 -8.34 -15.41 10.14
C TRP A 129 -9.70 -15.81 9.59
N ALA A 130 -10.30 -16.88 10.11
CA ALA A 130 -11.65 -17.27 9.71
C ALA A 130 -12.66 -16.18 10.11
N TYR A 131 -13.41 -15.67 9.13
CA TYR A 131 -14.44 -14.67 9.39
C TYR A 131 -15.69 -14.92 8.53
N SER A 132 -16.81 -15.18 9.20
CA SER A 132 -18.14 -15.41 8.60
C SER A 132 -19.18 -14.35 9.02
N GLY A 133 -18.73 -13.27 9.67
CA GLY A 133 -19.62 -12.18 10.07
C GLY A 133 -19.95 -11.20 8.93
N PRO A 134 -20.76 -10.16 9.21
CA PRO A 134 -21.11 -9.12 8.23
C PRO A 134 -19.91 -8.29 7.76
N GLY A 135 -20.04 -7.68 6.58
CA GLY A 135 -18.96 -6.88 5.99
C GLY A 135 -17.99 -7.74 5.18
N GLN A 136 -16.71 -7.37 5.19
CA GLN A 136 -15.65 -7.96 4.38
C GLN A 136 -14.73 -8.84 5.25
N THR A 137 -14.13 -9.87 4.65
CA THR A 137 -12.97 -10.55 5.24
C THR A 137 -11.79 -9.57 5.31
N TYR A 138 -10.78 -9.89 6.13
CA TYR A 138 -9.56 -9.07 6.20
C TYR A 138 -8.87 -8.94 4.85
N THR A 139 -8.72 -10.04 4.10
CA THR A 139 -8.06 -10.05 2.78
C THR A 139 -8.79 -9.17 1.77
N ALA A 140 -10.13 -9.22 1.77
CA ALA A 140 -10.96 -8.34 0.96
C ALA A 140 -10.89 -6.88 1.40
N PHE A 141 -10.67 -6.58 2.70
CA PHE A 141 -10.52 -5.24 3.25
C PHE A 141 -9.16 -4.61 2.89
N ILE A 142 -8.05 -5.33 3.10
CA ILE A 142 -6.71 -4.88 2.74
C ILE A 142 -6.47 -4.91 1.21
N ASN A 143 -7.32 -5.66 0.49
CA ASN A 143 -7.31 -5.87 -0.96
C ASN A 143 -6.08 -6.66 -1.45
N GLY A 144 -5.81 -7.78 -0.80
CA GLY A 144 -4.76 -8.70 -1.21
C GLY A 144 -4.50 -9.77 -0.16
N LYS A 145 -4.46 -11.02 -0.61
CA LYS A 145 -4.02 -12.17 0.18
C LYS A 145 -2.69 -12.68 -0.38
N PHE A 146 -1.69 -12.85 0.48
CA PHE A 146 -0.40 -13.43 0.13
C PHE A 146 -0.53 -14.66 -0.78
N ALA A 147 0.22 -14.66 -1.89
CA ALA A 147 0.25 -15.72 -2.89
C ALA A 147 1.69 -15.99 -3.38
N GLY A 148 2.68 -15.76 -2.51
CA GLY A 148 4.10 -15.98 -2.78
C GLY A 148 4.93 -14.70 -2.85
N HIS A 149 6.24 -14.88 -2.87
CA HIS A 149 7.26 -13.83 -2.74
C HIS A 149 8.51 -14.14 -3.58
N PRO A 150 8.38 -14.25 -4.92
CA PRO A 150 9.50 -14.68 -5.75
C PRO A 150 10.66 -13.66 -5.77
N TRP A 151 10.40 -12.39 -5.46
CA TRP A 151 11.41 -11.35 -5.30
C TRP A 151 11.82 -11.25 -3.85
N THR A 152 13.10 -11.47 -3.57
CA THR A 152 13.68 -11.46 -2.22
C THR A 152 14.69 -10.32 -2.07
N GLN A 153 15.08 -10.02 -0.82
CA GLN A 153 16.01 -8.95 -0.45
C GLN A 153 17.44 -9.04 -1.06
N GLY A 154 17.77 -10.14 -1.76
CA GLY A 154 19.13 -10.39 -2.27
C GLY A 154 19.49 -9.67 -3.58
N ALA A 155 18.50 -9.21 -4.36
CA ALA A 155 18.74 -8.49 -5.62
C ALA A 155 17.71 -7.38 -5.84
N PRO A 156 18.12 -6.23 -6.40
CA PRO A 156 17.18 -5.15 -6.66
C PRO A 156 16.19 -5.53 -7.77
N LEU A 157 14.93 -5.18 -7.54
CA LEU A 157 13.92 -5.07 -8.58
C LEU A 157 13.76 -3.62 -9.00
N THR A 158 13.12 -3.38 -10.14
CA THR A 158 12.74 -2.03 -10.55
C THR A 158 11.30 -1.75 -10.14
N ILE A 159 11.06 -0.65 -9.42
CA ILE A 159 9.73 -0.18 -9.02
C ILE A 159 9.45 1.11 -9.77
N GLN A 160 8.21 1.28 -10.24
CA GLN A 160 7.74 2.50 -10.87
C GLN A 160 6.44 3.00 -10.24
N SER A 161 6.36 4.31 -10.05
CA SER A 161 5.18 5.02 -9.59
C SER A 161 4.06 5.02 -10.64
N LEU A 162 2.83 4.86 -10.17
CA LEU A 162 1.57 4.88 -10.93
C LEU A 162 0.61 5.90 -10.30
N GLY A 163 -0.47 6.23 -11.01
CA GLY A 163 -1.55 7.06 -10.47
C GLY A 163 -1.14 8.53 -10.32
N GLY A 164 -0.21 9.01 -11.14
CA GLY A 164 0.23 10.41 -11.15
C GLY A 164 0.76 10.91 -9.80
N PRO A 165 0.82 12.25 -9.60
CA PRO A 165 1.25 12.82 -8.34
C PRO A 165 0.33 12.42 -7.18
N ASN A 166 0.87 11.76 -6.17
CA ASN A 166 0.18 11.48 -4.90
C ASN A 166 1.11 11.88 -3.74
N PRO A 167 0.63 12.67 -2.77
CA PRO A 167 1.49 13.16 -1.69
C PRO A 167 2.04 12.03 -0.81
N VAL A 168 1.37 10.88 -0.72
CA VAL A 168 1.86 9.69 0.01
C VAL A 168 3.01 8.98 -0.72
N ASN A 169 3.21 9.27 -2.01
CA ASN A 169 4.27 8.65 -2.81
C ASN A 169 5.34 9.64 -3.28
N LYS A 170 5.26 10.91 -2.87
CA LYS A 170 6.12 12.00 -3.38
C LYS A 170 7.61 11.81 -3.08
N ALA A 171 7.94 11.08 -2.02
CA ALA A 171 9.32 10.90 -1.57
C ALA A 171 10.11 9.95 -2.48
N TRP A 172 9.40 9.14 -3.27
CA TRP A 172 10.01 8.20 -4.21
C TRP A 172 10.24 8.87 -5.57
N PRO A 173 11.39 8.64 -6.23
CA PRO A 173 11.53 8.93 -7.65
C PRO A 173 10.43 8.23 -8.45
N HIS A 174 10.12 8.74 -9.64
CA HIS A 174 9.14 8.08 -10.51
C HIS A 174 9.50 6.60 -10.75
N ARG A 175 10.79 6.29 -10.86
CA ARG A 175 11.29 4.94 -11.12
C ARG A 175 12.62 4.73 -10.41
N PHE A 176 12.80 3.58 -9.76
CA PHE A 176 13.98 3.31 -8.94
C PHE A 176 14.25 1.81 -8.81
N ALA A 177 15.53 1.46 -8.63
CA ALA A 177 15.94 0.12 -8.23
C ALA A 177 15.89 -0.01 -6.70
N TYR A 178 15.38 -1.12 -6.20
CA TYR A 178 15.21 -1.34 -4.76
C TYR A 178 15.35 -2.83 -4.41
N ALA A 179 16.23 -3.15 -3.47
CA ALA A 179 16.39 -4.50 -2.95
C ALA A 179 15.42 -4.70 -1.79
N GLU A 180 14.40 -5.53 -2.01
CA GLU A 180 13.35 -5.77 -1.03
C GLU A 180 12.65 -7.11 -1.31
N GLU A 181 12.04 -7.71 -0.29
CA GLU A 181 11.11 -8.81 -0.50
C GLU A 181 9.73 -8.30 -0.93
N ILE A 182 9.28 -8.71 -2.12
CA ILE A 182 7.98 -8.31 -2.67
C ILE A 182 7.03 -9.49 -2.84
N TYR A 183 5.81 -9.33 -2.34
CA TYR A 183 4.73 -10.29 -2.41
C TYR A 183 3.90 -10.09 -3.68
N GLN A 184 3.30 -11.19 -4.14
CA GLN A 184 2.20 -11.18 -5.10
C GLN A 184 0.93 -11.65 -4.41
N TYR A 185 -0.23 -11.27 -4.96
CA TYR A 185 -1.51 -11.44 -4.26
C TYR A 185 -2.53 -12.26 -5.05
N SER A 186 -3.32 -13.02 -4.30
CA SER A 186 -4.65 -13.48 -4.66
C SER A 186 -5.71 -12.56 -4.00
N ASP A 187 -6.99 -12.75 -4.30
CA ASP A 187 -8.08 -11.95 -3.70
C ASP A 187 -7.86 -10.42 -3.83
N TYR A 188 -7.35 -10.01 -5.00
CA TYR A 188 -7.01 -8.63 -5.32
C TYR A 188 -8.01 -8.08 -6.33
N ASP A 189 -8.65 -6.95 -6.00
CA ASP A 189 -9.59 -6.27 -6.89
C ASP A 189 -9.02 -4.90 -7.35
N PRO A 190 -8.67 -4.75 -8.64
CA PRO A 190 -8.13 -3.49 -9.16
C PRO A 190 -9.15 -2.33 -9.13
N ALA A 191 -10.45 -2.63 -9.05
CA ALA A 191 -11.51 -1.63 -9.00
C ALA A 191 -11.70 -1.01 -7.60
N LYS A 192 -11.06 -1.56 -6.57
CA LYS A 192 -11.18 -1.08 -5.18
C LYS A 192 -10.03 -0.18 -4.74
N VAL A 193 -8.92 -0.16 -5.46
CA VAL A 193 -7.69 0.49 -5.00
C VAL A 193 -7.10 1.41 -6.04
N ARG A 194 -6.46 2.47 -5.55
CA ARG A 194 -5.55 3.30 -6.32
C ARG A 194 -4.12 2.82 -6.08
N VAL A 195 -3.51 2.23 -7.10
CA VAL A 195 -2.11 1.82 -7.03
C VAL A 195 -1.21 3.03 -7.24
N LEU A 196 -0.20 3.14 -6.39
CA LEU A 196 0.81 4.20 -6.39
C LEU A 196 2.17 3.70 -6.87
N GLN A 197 2.48 2.41 -6.72
CA GLN A 197 3.73 1.80 -7.14
C GLN A 197 3.49 0.36 -7.61
N ALA A 198 4.23 -0.10 -8.62
CA ALA A 198 4.22 -1.49 -9.09
C ALA A 198 5.61 -1.93 -9.55
N ILE A 199 5.85 -3.24 -9.63
CA ILE A 199 7.09 -3.78 -10.20
C ILE A 199 7.12 -3.49 -11.71
N ASP A 200 8.28 -3.05 -12.21
CA ASP A 200 8.57 -2.91 -13.62
C ASP A 200 9.37 -4.13 -14.15
N PHE A 201 8.68 -5.04 -14.85
CA PHE A 201 9.29 -6.22 -15.45
C PHE A 201 10.06 -5.98 -16.76
N THR A 202 10.09 -4.76 -17.30
CA THR A 202 10.93 -4.48 -18.47
C THR A 202 12.42 -4.50 -18.13
N GLU A 203 12.77 -4.26 -16.86
CA GLU A 203 14.16 -4.26 -16.38
C GLU A 203 14.39 -5.13 -15.14
N THR A 204 13.33 -5.61 -14.48
CA THR A 204 13.48 -6.60 -13.41
C THR A 204 13.85 -7.98 -14.01
N PRO A 205 14.95 -8.63 -13.57
CA PRO A 205 15.36 -9.92 -14.13
C PRO A 205 14.33 -11.04 -13.93
N LEU A 206 13.81 -11.17 -12.71
CA LEU A 206 12.77 -12.15 -12.40
C LEU A 206 11.40 -11.57 -12.74
N LYS A 207 10.73 -12.15 -13.74
CA LYS A 207 9.47 -11.63 -14.27
C LYS A 207 8.29 -12.52 -13.95
N ARG A 208 7.09 -11.92 -13.99
CA ARG A 208 5.80 -12.61 -14.07
C ARG A 208 4.92 -11.96 -15.14
N PRO A 209 4.05 -12.74 -15.82
CA PRO A 209 3.20 -12.23 -16.89
C PRO A 209 1.93 -11.51 -16.40
N TRP A 210 1.90 -11.10 -15.13
CA TRP A 210 0.76 -10.44 -14.50
C TRP A 210 1.19 -9.22 -13.69
N PHE A 211 0.22 -8.39 -13.36
CA PHE A 211 0.40 -7.21 -12.53
C PHE A 211 0.83 -7.56 -11.08
N VAL A 212 1.81 -6.81 -10.55
CA VAL A 212 2.24 -6.88 -9.15
C VAL A 212 2.31 -5.47 -8.56
N PRO A 213 1.28 -5.04 -7.81
CA PRO A 213 1.30 -3.76 -7.11
C PRO A 213 2.22 -3.84 -5.89
N VAL A 214 2.90 -2.74 -5.60
CA VAL A 214 3.79 -2.59 -4.43
C VAL A 214 3.11 -1.73 -3.37
N THR A 215 2.48 -0.62 -3.76
CA THR A 215 1.86 0.32 -2.82
C THR A 215 0.52 0.79 -3.36
N TRP A 216 -0.52 0.80 -2.52
CA TRP A 216 -1.84 1.28 -2.90
C TRP A 216 -2.56 2.01 -1.76
N THR A 217 -3.58 2.76 -2.16
CA THR A 217 -4.52 3.42 -1.27
C THR A 217 -5.94 3.00 -1.61
N ARG A 218 -6.81 3.05 -0.61
CA ARG A 218 -8.22 2.68 -0.74
C ARG A 218 -9.10 3.58 0.11
N GLN A 219 -10.22 4.00 -0.46
CA GLN A 219 -11.30 4.62 0.28
C GLN A 219 -12.23 3.51 0.80
N ILE A 220 -12.56 3.53 2.10
CA ILE A 220 -13.48 2.58 2.74
C ILE A 220 -14.53 3.40 3.49
N GLY A 221 -15.74 3.51 2.93
CA GLY A 221 -16.71 4.48 3.43
C GLY A 221 -16.10 5.89 3.46
N LYS A 222 -16.05 6.50 4.64
CA LYS A 222 -15.40 7.81 4.87
C LYS A 222 -13.93 7.70 5.27
N GLY A 223 -13.47 6.54 5.74
CA GLY A 223 -12.08 6.32 6.12
C GLY A 223 -11.16 5.92 4.97
N ARG A 224 -9.87 5.82 5.29
CA ARG A 224 -8.79 5.63 4.33
C ARG A 224 -7.87 4.51 4.76
N LEU A 225 -7.51 3.67 3.79
CA LEU A 225 -6.54 2.61 3.94
C LEU A 225 -5.32 2.87 3.05
N PHE A 226 -4.13 2.71 3.61
CA PHE A 226 -2.87 2.65 2.89
C PHE A 226 -2.24 1.27 3.07
N GLN A 227 -1.66 0.72 2.01
CA GLN A 227 -0.87 -0.51 2.07
C GLN A 227 0.42 -0.32 1.26
N THR A 228 1.56 -0.69 1.83
CA THR A 228 2.80 -0.85 1.08
C THR A 228 3.42 -2.19 1.35
N ASN A 229 3.98 -2.80 0.32
CA ASN A 229 4.67 -4.06 0.42
C ASN A 229 6.14 -3.92 0.84
N LEU A 230 6.64 -2.68 0.91
CA LEU A 230 7.97 -2.36 1.42
C LEU A 230 8.02 -2.49 2.94
N GLY A 231 9.21 -2.82 3.46
CA GLY A 231 9.47 -2.84 4.91
C GLY A 231 9.94 -4.17 5.47
N HIS A 232 10.20 -5.19 4.64
CA HIS A 232 10.79 -6.47 5.07
C HIS A 232 12.23 -6.31 5.53
N THR A 233 13.04 -5.64 4.71
CA THR A 233 14.47 -5.51 4.98
C THR A 233 14.69 -4.45 6.07
N PRO A 234 15.49 -4.73 7.10
CA PRO A 234 15.80 -3.75 8.15
C PRO A 234 16.26 -2.38 7.62
N SER A 235 17.10 -2.35 6.58
CA SER A 235 17.59 -1.10 5.98
C SER A 235 16.50 -0.24 5.34
N THR A 236 15.34 -0.81 4.98
CA THR A 236 14.20 -0.03 4.48
C THR A 236 13.69 0.95 5.53
N TRP A 237 13.80 0.62 6.82
CA TRP A 237 13.39 1.49 7.92
C TRP A 237 14.35 2.65 8.19
N ASP A 238 15.57 2.58 7.65
CA ASP A 238 16.56 3.67 7.66
C ASP A 238 16.45 4.56 6.41
N ASP A 239 15.76 4.12 5.36
CA ASP A 239 15.62 4.88 4.12
C ASP A 239 14.73 6.12 4.35
N PRO A 240 15.26 7.35 4.15
CA PRO A 240 14.49 8.57 4.36
C PRO A 240 13.24 8.66 3.48
N ARG A 241 13.22 8.00 2.31
CA ARG A 241 12.06 7.98 1.40
C ARG A 241 10.93 7.12 1.97
N TYR A 242 11.26 5.95 2.53
CA TYR A 242 10.28 5.08 3.19
C TYR A 242 9.73 5.75 4.45
N ARG A 243 10.61 6.32 5.29
CA ARG A 243 10.19 7.06 6.50
C ARG A 243 9.26 8.24 6.15
N ALA A 244 9.56 8.98 5.09
CA ALA A 244 8.70 10.06 4.60
C ALA A 244 7.34 9.54 4.08
N GLN A 245 7.33 8.41 3.35
CA GLN A 245 6.09 7.76 2.92
C GLN A 245 5.25 7.30 4.11
N LEU A 246 5.83 6.74 5.17
CA LEU A 246 5.08 6.35 6.37
C LEU A 246 4.46 7.56 7.06
N LEU A 247 5.21 8.66 7.21
CA LEU A 247 4.69 9.90 7.76
C LEU A 247 3.49 10.41 6.95
N ASP A 248 3.63 10.50 5.63
CA ASP A 248 2.57 10.99 4.76
C ASP A 248 1.38 10.01 4.71
N ALA A 249 1.61 8.70 4.76
CA ALA A 249 0.57 7.69 4.82
C ALA A 249 -0.28 7.84 6.09
N ILE A 250 0.35 7.96 7.27
CA ILE A 250 -0.34 8.16 8.55
C ILE A 250 -1.15 9.46 8.55
N ARG A 251 -0.56 10.56 8.07
CA ARG A 251 -1.28 11.84 7.94
C ARG A 251 -2.44 11.73 6.96
N TRP A 252 -2.25 11.05 5.83
CA TRP A 252 -3.29 10.88 4.82
C TRP A 252 -4.45 10.01 5.31
N THR A 253 -4.16 8.89 5.99
CA THR A 253 -5.18 8.02 6.57
C THR A 253 -5.95 8.70 7.71
N ALA A 254 -5.29 9.61 8.45
CA ALA A 254 -5.92 10.44 9.47
C ALA A 254 -6.60 11.72 8.89
N HIS A 255 -6.73 11.85 7.58
CA HIS A 255 -7.28 13.03 6.89
C HIS A 255 -6.55 14.37 7.19
N ARG A 256 -5.29 14.30 7.63
CA ARG A 256 -4.36 15.45 7.83
C ARG A 256 -3.48 15.74 6.61
N LEU A 257 -3.66 14.98 5.53
CA LEU A 257 -3.03 15.21 4.23
C LEU A 257 -4.08 14.97 3.12
N PRO A 258 -4.20 15.87 2.12
CA PRO A 258 -5.07 15.63 0.98
C PRO A 258 -4.50 14.50 0.11
N GLY A 259 -5.33 13.94 -0.78
CA GLY A 259 -4.88 12.92 -1.72
C GLY A 259 -6.04 12.02 -2.13
N SER A 260 -6.11 11.70 -3.43
CA SER A 260 -7.15 10.84 -3.98
C SER A 260 -6.85 9.36 -3.68
N ALA A 261 -7.89 8.62 -3.31
CA ALA A 261 -7.92 7.16 -3.31
C ALA A 261 -8.78 6.60 -4.45
N THR A 262 -9.14 7.42 -5.44
CA THR A 262 -9.93 6.99 -6.60
C THR A 262 -9.18 5.89 -7.33
N PRO A 263 -9.79 4.69 -7.48
CA PRO A 263 -9.16 3.56 -8.15
C PRO A 263 -8.71 3.90 -9.57
N ASN A 264 -7.60 3.30 -10.01
CA ASN A 264 -7.02 3.45 -11.36
C ASN A 264 -6.98 2.11 -12.12
N PRO A 265 -8.12 1.41 -12.31
CA PRO A 265 -8.14 0.06 -12.87
C PRO A 265 -7.63 0.00 -14.32
N GLU A 266 -7.82 1.06 -15.11
CA GLU A 266 -7.34 1.12 -16.50
C GLU A 266 -5.80 1.20 -16.57
N GLU A 267 -5.18 1.99 -15.69
CA GLU A 267 -3.71 2.08 -15.60
C GLU A 267 -3.11 0.76 -15.10
N GLN A 268 -3.75 0.13 -14.11
CA GLN A 268 -3.37 -1.21 -13.64
C GLN A 268 -3.51 -2.25 -14.75
N ALA A 269 -4.56 -2.17 -15.56
CA ALA A 269 -4.77 -3.07 -16.69
C ALA A 269 -3.68 -2.90 -17.76
N LEU A 270 -3.34 -1.67 -18.13
CA LEU A 270 -2.21 -1.39 -19.02
C LEU A 270 -0.89 -1.95 -18.46
N TRP A 271 -0.66 -1.82 -17.15
CA TRP A 271 0.52 -2.38 -16.50
C TRP A 271 0.55 -3.90 -16.49
N ALA A 272 -0.62 -4.55 -16.40
CA ALA A 272 -0.74 -5.99 -16.52
C ALA A 272 -0.33 -6.47 -17.92
N LEU A 273 -0.81 -5.80 -18.97
CA LEU A 273 -0.43 -6.11 -20.36
C LEU A 273 1.04 -5.78 -20.65
N ARG A 274 1.57 -4.71 -20.03
CA ARG A 274 3.00 -4.38 -20.04
C ARG A 274 3.84 -5.51 -19.43
N SER A 275 3.40 -6.08 -18.32
CA SER A 275 4.04 -7.20 -17.63
C SER A 275 4.01 -8.48 -18.48
N LEU A 276 2.87 -8.77 -19.11
CA LEU A 276 2.68 -9.91 -20.03
C LEU A 276 3.69 -9.88 -21.19
N MET A 277 3.85 -8.72 -21.85
CA MET A 277 4.79 -8.55 -22.96
C MET A 277 6.26 -8.50 -22.51
N ALA A 278 6.54 -7.90 -21.34
CA ALA A 278 7.89 -7.91 -20.79
C ALA A 278 8.37 -9.33 -20.46
N TYR A 279 7.45 -10.21 -20.07
CA TYR A 279 7.72 -11.63 -19.80
C TYR A 279 8.07 -12.43 -21.06
N SER A 280 7.51 -12.11 -22.24
CA SER A 280 7.89 -12.79 -23.50
C SER A 280 9.25 -12.35 -24.06
N GLY A 281 9.91 -11.38 -23.44
CA GLY A 281 11.19 -10.86 -23.91
C GLY A 281 11.07 -9.82 -25.02
N VAL A 282 9.89 -9.26 -25.26
CA VAL A 282 9.72 -8.12 -26.16
C VAL A 282 10.60 -6.95 -25.67
N PRO A 283 11.38 -6.30 -26.54
CA PRO A 283 12.22 -5.17 -26.14
C PRO A 283 11.42 -4.06 -25.46
N LYS A 284 12.00 -3.43 -24.43
CA LYS A 284 11.31 -2.39 -23.65
C LYS A 284 10.70 -1.30 -24.53
N ALA A 285 11.42 -0.80 -25.54
CA ALA A 285 10.92 0.24 -26.44
C ALA A 285 9.63 -0.20 -27.16
N ASP A 286 9.58 -1.46 -27.62
CA ASP A 286 8.41 -2.02 -28.30
C ASP A 286 7.25 -2.26 -27.34
N VAL A 287 7.55 -2.69 -26.10
CA VAL A 287 6.55 -2.80 -25.02
C VAL A 287 5.88 -1.44 -24.79
N GLU A 288 6.66 -0.36 -24.61
CA GLU A 288 6.11 0.97 -24.37
C GLU A 288 5.30 1.49 -25.56
N ALA A 289 5.78 1.30 -26.79
CA ALA A 289 5.05 1.69 -27.99
C ALA A 289 3.70 0.97 -28.10
N ARG A 290 3.65 -0.33 -27.77
CA ARG A 290 2.41 -1.13 -27.77
C ARG A 290 1.47 -0.70 -26.65
N VAL A 291 1.96 -0.44 -25.44
CA VAL A 291 1.14 0.07 -24.32
C VAL A 291 0.50 1.41 -24.68
N ALA A 292 1.23 2.32 -25.33
CA ALA A 292 0.69 3.61 -25.77
C ALA A 292 -0.47 3.47 -26.79
N LYS A 293 -0.45 2.43 -27.62
CA LYS A 293 -1.57 2.09 -28.50
C LYS A 293 -2.74 1.48 -27.73
N LEU A 294 -2.45 0.53 -26.82
CA LEU A 294 -3.46 -0.12 -25.98
C LEU A 294 -4.19 0.87 -25.08
N ALA A 295 -3.55 1.96 -24.65
CA ALA A 295 -4.20 3.04 -23.89
C ALA A 295 -5.35 3.72 -24.65
N LYS A 296 -5.45 3.52 -25.97
CA LYS A 296 -6.50 4.07 -26.85
C LYS A 296 -7.54 3.02 -27.25
N THR A 297 -7.43 1.79 -26.74
CA THR A 297 -8.37 0.70 -27.04
C THR A 297 -9.67 0.83 -26.25
N ASP A 298 -10.66 0.00 -26.61
CA ASP A 298 -11.87 -0.17 -25.82
C ASP A 298 -11.55 -0.60 -24.37
N LYS A 299 -12.13 0.13 -23.43
CA LYS A 299 -11.97 -0.08 -21.99
C LYS A 299 -12.46 -1.47 -21.56
N ALA A 300 -13.57 -1.95 -22.10
CA ALA A 300 -14.10 -3.26 -21.70
C ALA A 300 -13.12 -4.38 -22.07
N TRP A 301 -12.60 -4.35 -23.30
CA TRP A 301 -11.54 -5.26 -23.73
C TRP A 301 -10.27 -5.13 -22.88
N LEU A 302 -9.84 -3.91 -22.54
CA LEU A 302 -8.62 -3.69 -21.73
C LEU A 302 -8.73 -4.34 -20.35
N LEU A 303 -9.85 -4.15 -19.67
CA LEU A 303 -10.10 -4.72 -18.34
C LEU A 303 -10.25 -6.24 -18.40
N ASP A 304 -10.92 -6.77 -19.42
CA ASP A 304 -11.02 -8.21 -19.67
C ASP A 304 -9.64 -8.85 -19.91
N ALA A 305 -8.83 -8.26 -20.79
CA ALA A 305 -7.48 -8.76 -21.07
C ALA A 305 -6.62 -8.78 -19.82
N ALA A 306 -6.69 -7.74 -18.99
CA ALA A 306 -6.00 -7.71 -17.70
C ALA A 306 -6.51 -8.78 -16.73
N ALA A 307 -7.82 -9.01 -16.66
CA ALA A 307 -8.39 -10.10 -15.85
C ALA A 307 -7.87 -11.48 -16.31
N ARG A 308 -7.77 -11.70 -17.62
CA ARG A 308 -7.16 -12.91 -18.19
C ARG A 308 -5.68 -13.05 -17.82
N THR A 309 -4.90 -11.95 -17.75
CA THR A 309 -3.51 -12.03 -17.23
C THR A 309 -3.46 -12.42 -15.76
N ALA A 310 -4.39 -11.91 -14.92
CA ALA A 310 -4.44 -12.27 -13.50
C ALA A 310 -4.82 -13.75 -13.30
N ALA A 311 -5.67 -14.30 -14.18
CA ALA A 311 -6.06 -15.71 -14.18
C ALA A 311 -4.90 -16.68 -14.52
N LEU A 312 -3.76 -16.18 -15.00
CA LEU A 312 -2.55 -16.99 -15.20
C LEU A 312 -1.90 -17.41 -13.88
N ARG A 313 -2.10 -16.64 -12.79
CA ARG A 313 -1.44 -16.88 -11.49
C ARG A 313 -1.76 -18.25 -10.88
N PRO A 314 -3.04 -18.69 -10.76
CA PRO A 314 -3.34 -20.01 -10.21
C PRO A 314 -2.87 -21.17 -11.09
N LEU A 315 -2.56 -20.91 -12.37
CA LEU A 315 -1.98 -21.92 -13.28
C LEU A 315 -0.46 -22.01 -13.14
N TRP A 316 0.18 -21.07 -12.44
CA TRP A 316 1.63 -21.06 -12.30
C TRP A 316 2.10 -22.28 -11.50
N PRO A 317 3.12 -23.02 -11.99
CA PRO A 317 3.60 -24.23 -11.33
C PRO A 317 4.13 -23.90 -9.93
N ALA A 318 3.82 -24.74 -8.95
CA ALA A 318 4.23 -24.54 -7.56
C ALA A 318 5.74 -24.77 -7.40
N LYS A 319 6.27 -25.74 -8.15
CA LYS A 319 7.69 -26.08 -8.21
C LYS A 319 8.23 -25.99 -9.64
N PRO A 320 9.53 -25.75 -9.84
CA PRO A 320 10.14 -25.67 -11.17
C PRO A 320 9.90 -26.90 -12.06
N GLU A 321 9.77 -28.08 -11.46
CA GLU A 321 9.55 -29.36 -12.14
C GLU A 321 8.08 -29.69 -12.45
N ASP A 322 7.12 -28.94 -11.92
CA ASP A 322 5.71 -29.21 -12.14
C ASP A 322 5.30 -28.93 -13.61
N ASP A 323 4.26 -29.62 -14.09
CA ASP A 323 3.74 -29.41 -15.43
C ASP A 323 3.26 -27.96 -15.64
N LYS A 324 3.83 -27.31 -16.66
CA LYS A 324 3.56 -25.93 -17.05
C LYS A 324 2.60 -25.82 -18.24
N SER A 325 2.19 -26.93 -18.84
CA SER A 325 1.42 -26.97 -20.10
C SER A 325 0.15 -26.10 -20.07
N ALA A 326 -0.64 -26.18 -18.99
CA ALA A 326 -1.86 -25.40 -18.81
C ALA A 326 -1.58 -23.90 -18.74
N PHE A 327 -0.52 -23.51 -18.01
CA PHE A 327 -0.08 -22.11 -17.95
C PHE A 327 0.41 -21.63 -19.32
N ASP A 328 1.24 -22.41 -20.02
CA ASP A 328 1.83 -21.99 -21.29
C ASP A 328 0.75 -21.80 -22.36
N ALA A 329 -0.23 -22.71 -22.43
CA ALA A 329 -1.37 -22.58 -23.34
C ALA A 329 -2.20 -21.30 -23.05
N ALA A 330 -2.54 -21.06 -21.78
CA ALA A 330 -3.29 -19.87 -21.38
C ALA A 330 -2.49 -18.58 -21.63
N TYR A 331 -1.20 -18.59 -21.29
CA TYR A 331 -0.30 -17.46 -21.51
C TYR A 331 -0.19 -17.09 -22.99
N GLN A 332 0.02 -18.07 -23.87
CA GLN A 332 0.14 -17.83 -25.31
C GLN A 332 -1.17 -17.30 -25.92
N ALA A 333 -2.33 -17.78 -25.46
CA ALA A 333 -3.63 -17.25 -25.88
C ALA A 333 -3.78 -15.76 -25.54
N VAL A 334 -3.46 -15.36 -24.30
CA VAL A 334 -3.57 -13.96 -23.87
C VAL A 334 -2.53 -13.08 -24.57
N LEU A 335 -1.28 -13.55 -24.67
CA LEU A 335 -0.21 -12.80 -25.35
C LEU A 335 -0.54 -12.54 -26.82
N SER A 336 -1.03 -13.54 -27.54
CA SER A 336 -1.34 -13.42 -28.97
C SER A 336 -2.44 -12.38 -29.23
N ASP A 337 -3.51 -12.39 -28.42
CA ASP A 337 -4.59 -11.39 -28.50
C ASP A 337 -4.05 -9.97 -28.24
N VAL A 338 -3.24 -9.79 -27.20
CA VAL A 338 -2.66 -8.49 -26.84
C VAL A 338 -1.70 -7.97 -27.93
N LEU A 339 -0.87 -8.85 -28.50
CA LEU A 339 0.04 -8.49 -29.60
C LEU A 339 -0.73 -8.13 -30.88
N ALA A 340 -1.80 -8.85 -31.20
CA ALA A 340 -2.65 -8.55 -32.35
C ALA A 340 -3.41 -7.24 -32.17
N ARG A 341 -3.91 -6.96 -30.96
CA ARG A 341 -4.60 -5.71 -30.63
C ARG A 341 -3.68 -4.50 -30.70
N SER A 342 -2.45 -4.63 -30.21
CA SER A 342 -1.45 -3.57 -30.19
C SER A 342 -0.68 -3.38 -31.51
N ALA A 343 -0.85 -4.28 -32.49
CA ALA A 343 -0.27 -4.11 -33.83
C ALA A 343 -1.03 -3.10 -34.69
N ARG A 344 -2.33 -2.91 -34.42
CA ARG A 344 -3.23 -2.04 -35.19
C ARG A 344 -2.96 -0.54 -35.00
#